data_AF-A0A4R7UZ70-F1
#
_entry.id   AF-A0A4R7UZ70-F1
#
_cell.length_a   1.000
_cell.length_b   1.000
_cell.length_c   1.000
_cell.angle_alpha   90.00
_cell.angle_beta   90.00
_cell.angle_gamma   90.00
#
_symmetry.space_group_name_H-M   'P 1'
#
loop_
_entity.id
_entity.type
_entity.pdbx_description
1 polymer ?
#
loop_
_entity_poly.entity_id
_entity_poly.type
_entity_poly.pdbx_seq_one_letter_code
_entity_poly.pdbx_strand_id
1 'polypeptide(L)'
;MARTARRLAVLLAAGVLGLTACTNEVSGSAKGVEIGPLTTAEATSAALESFAESAAVRYQGTLKASDGADLTVDVTATSSGEVFGTITVQGLGANVVVLDKTLFLKGAPEFWAAMAGRFGVTSGDGTALGNRWVKLPTVLLGVEFADIFTPDVVAQTAGKATKGADTELTTQTKQVGAVQAIEVPVEGGTVYLAKDAPHGVVSIALDEIGSAENTKAKNVSVAVTDGSANIAKTYTDLSAQAKNELGTAVDALTSISQGGNRFDACGAPSCTLVVDVTNPAKKAVKVHLRADWTGDNAPLGTCEQVSEPLAPGASASMSCAINSPQWVSFFQRANSVPGTHPYGAVWTALALADPPDVKALDELATAKPADAKDKKESDTGLAVYEIGNSDGVWKYGVTSARYWRDNAKEQLRACLGLTRSACTYSLVTTTPNAVSAYGLVNQQVAAYVQEKGKCPAGQWVGCTK
;
A
#
# COMPACT_ATOMS: atom_id res chain seq x y z
N MET A 1 72.45 42.26 -31.80
CA MET A 1 73.06 41.54 -30.66
C MET A 1 72.64 40.07 -30.81
N ALA A 2 73.41 39.26 -31.54
CA ALA A 2 74.57 38.46 -31.07
C ALA A 2 74.15 37.40 -30.02
N ARG A 3 73.94 36.15 -30.46
CA ARG A 3 74.76 34.92 -30.20
C ARG A 3 74.87 34.61 -28.69
N THR A 4 74.51 33.42 -28.20
CA THR A 4 75.27 32.18 -28.42
C THR A 4 74.48 30.93 -28.04
N ALA A 5 74.66 29.89 -28.87
CA ALA A 5 74.30 28.50 -28.61
C ALA A 5 75.27 27.83 -27.62
N ARG A 6 74.83 26.76 -26.96
CA ARG A 6 75.66 25.57 -26.71
C ARG A 6 74.82 24.30 -26.64
N ARG A 7 75.27 23.34 -27.45
CA ARG A 7 74.83 21.95 -27.61
C ARG A 7 75.37 21.08 -26.47
N LEU A 8 74.66 19.99 -26.14
CA LEU A 8 75.14 18.62 -25.82
C LEU A 8 73.89 17.85 -25.34
N ALA A 9 73.24 17.00 -26.15
CA ALA A 9 73.58 15.62 -26.48
C ALA A 9 73.87 14.76 -25.24
N VAL A 10 73.08 13.69 -25.02
CA VAL A 10 73.53 12.29 -24.83
C VAL A 10 72.46 11.40 -24.13
N LEU A 11 72.22 10.25 -24.76
CA LEU A 11 71.75 8.94 -24.30
C LEU A 11 70.26 8.62 -24.05
N LEU A 12 69.76 7.83 -25.01
CA LEU A 12 68.78 6.76 -24.83
C LEU A 12 69.02 5.94 -23.56
N ALA A 13 67.95 5.74 -22.79
CA ALA A 13 67.73 4.50 -22.04
C ALA A 13 66.23 4.15 -22.16
N ALA A 14 65.93 3.25 -23.09
CA ALA A 14 64.65 2.59 -23.20
C ALA A 14 64.48 1.66 -22.00
N GLY A 15 63.82 2.16 -20.94
CA GLY A 15 63.33 1.34 -19.84
C GLY A 15 62.04 0.64 -20.25
N VAL A 16 62.17 -0.55 -20.82
CA VAL A 16 61.07 -1.52 -20.91
C VAL A 16 60.71 -1.93 -19.48
N LEU A 17 59.78 -1.20 -18.87
CA LEU A 17 59.09 -1.65 -17.66
C LEU A 17 58.17 -2.78 -18.09
N GLY A 18 58.62 -4.01 -17.85
CA GLY A 18 57.87 -5.23 -18.11
C GLY A 18 56.50 -5.16 -17.46
N LEU A 19 55.47 -5.10 -18.31
CA LEU A 19 54.13 -5.55 -17.99
C LEU A 19 54.22 -7.04 -17.63
N THR A 20 54.55 -7.37 -16.38
CA THR A 20 54.08 -8.62 -15.78
C THR A 20 52.59 -8.46 -15.53
N ALA A 21 51.83 -8.36 -16.61
CA ALA A 21 50.42 -8.69 -16.57
C ALA A 21 50.39 -10.15 -16.12
N CYS A 22 49.85 -10.40 -14.93
CA CYS A 22 49.48 -11.73 -14.49
C CYS A 22 48.39 -12.23 -15.45
N THR A 23 48.78 -12.67 -16.65
CA THR A 23 47.96 -13.54 -17.48
C THR A 23 47.94 -14.87 -16.74
N ASN A 24 47.01 -14.98 -15.79
CA ASN A 24 46.52 -16.27 -15.35
C ASN A 24 45.76 -16.88 -16.54
N GLU A 25 46.49 -17.22 -17.61
CA GLU A 25 46.03 -18.11 -18.67
C GLU A 25 45.86 -19.47 -18.01
N VAL A 26 44.69 -19.65 -17.40
CA VAL A 26 44.21 -20.97 -17.06
C VAL A 26 44.05 -21.68 -18.39
N SER A 27 44.98 -22.57 -18.71
CA SER A 27 44.97 -23.36 -19.94
C SER A 27 43.72 -24.25 -19.92
N GLY A 28 42.66 -23.76 -20.56
CA GLY A 28 41.38 -24.45 -20.67
C GLY A 28 40.49 -23.71 -21.66
N SER A 29 40.15 -24.35 -22.77
CA SER A 29 39.09 -23.85 -23.62
C SER A 29 37.79 -23.90 -22.82
N ALA A 30 37.11 -22.77 -22.66
CA ALA A 30 35.81 -22.72 -21.99
C ALA A 30 34.87 -23.73 -22.68
N LYS A 31 34.54 -24.82 -21.98
CA LYS A 31 33.50 -25.73 -22.45
C LYS A 31 32.17 -25.06 -22.18
N GLY A 32 31.38 -24.83 -23.23
CA GLY A 32 30.01 -24.36 -23.09
C GLY A 32 29.24 -25.33 -22.20
N VAL A 33 28.65 -24.81 -21.12
CA VAL A 33 27.73 -25.57 -20.28
C VAL A 33 26.37 -25.57 -20.98
N GLU A 34 25.77 -26.74 -21.16
CA GLU A 34 24.40 -26.83 -21.68
C GLU A 34 23.45 -26.17 -20.67
N ILE A 35 22.80 -25.10 -21.11
CA ILE A 35 21.81 -24.40 -20.30
C ILE A 35 20.53 -25.22 -20.38
N GLY A 36 20.13 -25.87 -19.29
CA GLY A 36 18.86 -26.58 -19.18
C GLY A 36 17.65 -25.65 -19.04
N PRO A 37 16.42 -26.17 -19.26
CA PRO A 37 15.19 -25.42 -18.98
C PRO A 37 15.13 -24.98 -17.51
N LEU A 38 14.19 -24.10 -17.16
CA LEU A 38 14.00 -23.72 -15.77
C LEU A 38 13.45 -24.90 -14.97
N THR A 39 14.02 -25.11 -13.80
CA THR A 39 13.40 -25.96 -12.80
C THR A 39 12.23 -25.24 -12.13
N THR A 40 11.37 -25.99 -11.44
CA THR A 40 10.27 -25.44 -10.67
C THR A 40 10.77 -24.45 -9.60
N ALA A 41 11.88 -24.77 -8.91
CA ALA A 41 12.47 -23.87 -7.92
C ALA A 41 13.00 -22.58 -8.53
N GLU A 42 13.70 -22.66 -9.66
CA GLU A 42 14.26 -21.49 -10.34
C GLU A 42 13.15 -20.55 -10.85
N ALA A 43 12.10 -21.10 -11.47
CA ALA A 43 10.96 -20.31 -11.92
C ALA A 43 10.20 -19.66 -10.76
N THR A 44 9.99 -20.41 -9.67
CA THR A 44 9.29 -19.91 -8.48
C THR A 44 10.08 -18.81 -7.78
N SER A 45 11.38 -18.99 -7.61
CA SER A 45 12.26 -17.99 -7.01
C SER A 45 12.24 -16.68 -7.82
N ALA A 46 12.38 -16.76 -9.14
CA ALA A 46 12.38 -15.57 -10.00
C ALA A 46 11.00 -14.88 -10.04
N ALA A 47 9.91 -15.65 -9.96
CA ALA A 47 8.57 -15.10 -9.91
C ALA A 47 8.27 -14.40 -8.56
N LEU A 48 8.67 -15.00 -7.43
CA LEU A 48 8.54 -14.40 -6.11
C LEU A 48 9.44 -13.17 -5.94
N GLU A 49 10.64 -13.20 -6.51
CA GLU A 49 11.50 -12.01 -6.53
C GLU A 49 10.84 -10.90 -7.35
N SER A 50 10.34 -11.20 -8.55
CA SER A 50 9.57 -10.23 -9.35
C SER A 50 8.33 -9.73 -8.61
N PHE A 51 7.68 -10.59 -7.82
CA PHE A 51 6.55 -10.21 -6.97
C PHE A 51 6.96 -9.21 -5.88
N ALA A 52 8.04 -9.48 -5.15
CA ALA A 52 8.60 -8.60 -4.13
C ALA A 52 8.99 -7.22 -4.68
N GLU A 53 9.40 -7.16 -5.94
CA GLU A 53 9.72 -5.92 -6.67
C GLU A 53 8.49 -5.15 -7.18
N SER A 54 7.27 -5.51 -6.77
CA SER A 54 6.09 -4.73 -7.14
C SER A 54 6.01 -3.43 -6.33
N ALA A 55 5.72 -2.32 -6.98
CA ALA A 55 5.42 -1.04 -6.31
C ALA A 55 4.10 -1.09 -5.56
N ALA A 56 3.12 -1.79 -6.13
CA ALA A 56 1.81 -2.02 -5.54
C ALA A 56 1.22 -3.32 -6.06
N VAL A 57 0.49 -4.03 -5.20
CA VAL A 57 -0.25 -5.24 -5.55
C VAL A 57 -1.66 -5.13 -5.02
N ARG A 58 -2.65 -5.45 -5.87
CA ARG A 58 -4.03 -5.66 -5.46
C ARG A 58 -4.22 -7.12 -5.06
N TYR A 59 -4.75 -7.34 -3.87
CA TYR A 59 -5.09 -8.63 -3.30
C TYR A 59 -6.60 -8.77 -3.22
N GLN A 60 -7.14 -9.84 -3.79
CA GLN A 60 -8.56 -10.15 -3.71
C GLN A 60 -8.74 -11.59 -3.23
N GLY A 61 -9.41 -11.78 -2.10
CA GLY A 61 -9.65 -13.13 -1.59
C GLY A 61 -10.02 -13.17 -0.11
N THR A 62 -9.63 -14.23 0.58
CA THR A 62 -10.03 -14.50 1.96
C THR A 62 -8.85 -14.87 2.84
N LEU A 63 -9.00 -14.61 4.14
CA LEU A 63 -8.08 -15.03 5.19
C LEU A 63 -8.84 -15.16 6.52
N LYS A 64 -8.22 -15.80 7.51
CA LYS A 64 -8.69 -15.81 8.89
C LYS A 64 -7.82 -14.90 9.75
N ALA A 65 -8.45 -14.03 10.52
CA ALA A 65 -7.78 -13.24 11.55
C ALA A 65 -7.19 -14.15 12.65
N SER A 66 -6.31 -13.59 13.48
CA SER A 66 -5.72 -14.28 14.63
C SER A 66 -6.75 -14.80 15.63
N ASP A 67 -7.91 -14.14 15.73
CA ASP A 67 -9.04 -14.54 16.58
C ASP A 67 -10.02 -15.51 15.90
N GLY A 68 -9.69 -15.98 14.69
CA GLY A 68 -10.45 -16.97 13.92
C GLY A 68 -11.54 -16.40 13.02
N ALA A 69 -11.76 -15.08 13.03
CA ALA A 69 -12.78 -14.47 12.19
C ALA A 69 -12.45 -14.52 10.69
N ASP A 70 -13.45 -14.82 9.87
CA ASP A 70 -13.33 -14.82 8.43
C ASP A 70 -13.31 -13.38 7.89
N LEU A 71 -12.29 -13.09 7.09
CA LEU A 71 -12.05 -11.82 6.43
C LEU A 71 -12.04 -12.04 4.91
N THR A 72 -12.86 -11.28 4.20
CA THR A 72 -12.70 -11.11 2.74
C THR A 72 -12.03 -9.76 2.49
N VAL A 73 -11.06 -9.73 1.60
CA VAL A 73 -10.28 -8.53 1.26
C VAL A 73 -10.34 -8.26 -0.23
N ASP A 74 -10.43 -6.98 -0.58
CA ASP A 74 -10.13 -6.44 -1.90
C ASP A 74 -9.36 -5.14 -1.66
N VAL A 75 -8.04 -5.29 -1.49
CA VAL A 75 -7.15 -4.22 -1.03
C VAL A 75 -5.96 -4.09 -1.96
N THR A 76 -5.46 -2.87 -2.12
CA THR A 76 -4.16 -2.60 -2.74
C THR A 76 -3.18 -2.25 -1.65
N ALA A 77 -2.02 -2.90 -1.67
CA ALA A 77 -0.90 -2.56 -0.80
C ALA A 77 0.29 -2.07 -1.61
N THR A 78 0.95 -1.01 -1.14
CA THR A 78 2.17 -0.48 -1.73
C THR A 78 3.41 -1.17 -1.13
N SER A 79 4.55 -1.02 -1.79
CA SER A 79 5.85 -1.48 -1.26
C SER A 79 6.30 -0.74 0.00
N SER A 80 5.70 0.41 0.34
CA SER A 80 5.98 1.16 1.58
C SER A 80 5.00 0.88 2.72
N GLY A 81 4.02 0.01 2.50
CA GLY A 81 3.13 -0.47 3.56
C GLY A 81 1.81 0.29 3.69
N GLU A 82 1.51 1.24 2.78
CA GLU A 82 0.15 1.78 2.69
C GLU A 82 -0.79 0.70 2.14
N VAL A 83 -1.96 0.54 2.76
CA VAL A 83 -2.98 -0.42 2.34
C VAL A 83 -4.32 0.28 2.24
N PHE A 84 -5.05 0.10 1.14
CA PHE A 84 -6.36 0.73 0.97
C PHE A 84 -7.29 -0.13 0.12
N GLY A 85 -8.59 -0.02 0.36
CA GLY A 85 -9.60 -0.76 -0.40
C GLY A 85 -10.79 -1.12 0.48
N THR A 86 -11.28 -2.34 0.34
CA THR A 86 -12.45 -2.83 1.09
C THR A 86 -12.14 -4.14 1.80
N ILE A 87 -12.77 -4.31 2.95
CA ILE A 87 -12.76 -5.53 3.73
C ILE A 87 -14.20 -5.93 4.03
N THR A 88 -14.44 -7.22 4.23
CA THR A 88 -15.70 -7.73 4.77
C THR A 88 -15.38 -8.62 5.97
N VAL A 89 -15.95 -8.28 7.13
CA VAL A 89 -15.82 -9.05 8.37
C VAL A 89 -17.18 -9.68 8.66
N GLN A 90 -17.26 -11.02 8.70
CA GLN A 90 -18.52 -11.73 8.95
C GLN A 90 -19.69 -11.29 8.04
N GLY A 91 -19.39 -10.98 6.76
CA GLY A 91 -20.39 -10.52 5.79
C GLY A 91 -20.71 -9.03 5.81
N LEU A 92 -20.12 -8.25 6.73
CA LEU A 92 -20.32 -6.80 6.83
C LEU A 92 -19.13 -6.06 6.23
N GLY A 93 -19.40 -5.23 5.21
CA GLY A 93 -18.39 -4.49 4.46
C GLY A 93 -17.93 -3.19 5.14
N ALA A 94 -16.65 -2.86 4.98
CA ALA A 94 -16.08 -1.58 5.33
C ALA A 94 -14.98 -1.18 4.33
N ASN A 95 -14.78 0.13 4.15
CA ASN A 95 -13.57 0.64 3.50
C ASN A 95 -12.43 0.62 4.53
N VAL A 96 -11.22 0.32 4.08
CA VAL A 96 -10.00 0.31 4.88
C VAL A 96 -8.96 1.23 4.25
N VAL A 97 -8.26 1.97 5.11
CA VAL A 97 -7.06 2.73 4.76
C VAL A 97 -6.06 2.55 5.90
N VAL A 98 -4.82 2.19 5.58
CA VAL A 98 -3.68 2.11 6.48
C VAL A 98 -2.63 3.08 5.99
N LEU A 99 -2.34 4.09 6.82
CA LEU A 99 -1.35 5.13 6.54
C LEU A 99 -0.42 5.23 7.74
N ASP A 100 0.89 5.13 7.52
CA ASP A 100 1.88 5.14 8.60
C ASP A 100 1.49 4.19 9.75
N LYS A 101 1.14 2.95 9.38
CA LYS A 101 0.66 1.88 10.29
C LYS A 101 -0.60 2.22 11.10
N THR A 102 -1.25 3.34 10.82
CA THR A 102 -2.53 3.72 11.43
C THR A 102 -3.68 3.20 10.60
N LEU A 103 -4.50 2.35 11.19
CA LEU A 103 -5.69 1.80 10.57
C LEU A 103 -6.88 2.76 10.71
N PHE A 104 -7.53 3.04 9.59
CA PHE A 104 -8.80 3.74 9.48
C PHE A 104 -9.82 2.82 8.80
N LEU A 105 -11.01 2.74 9.37
CA LEU A 105 -12.14 2.00 8.79
C LEU A 105 -13.35 2.90 8.59
N LYS A 106 -14.12 2.66 7.52
CA LYS A 106 -15.41 3.32 7.26
C LYS A 106 -16.44 2.27 6.87
N GLY A 107 -17.29 1.90 7.83
CA GLY A 107 -18.41 0.98 7.64
C GLY A 107 -19.76 1.64 7.84
N ALA A 108 -20.83 0.96 7.41
CA ALA A 108 -22.21 1.36 7.68
C ALA A 108 -22.57 1.19 9.18
N PRO A 109 -23.69 1.75 9.67
CA PRO A 109 -24.12 1.56 11.06
C PRO A 109 -24.14 0.09 11.50
N GLU A 110 -24.61 -0.82 10.65
CA GLU A 110 -24.73 -2.26 10.94
C GLU A 110 -23.36 -2.91 11.16
N PHE A 111 -22.34 -2.46 10.41
CA PHE A 111 -20.95 -2.88 10.61
C PHE A 111 -20.48 -2.50 12.02
N TRP A 112 -20.70 -1.24 12.42
CA TRP A 112 -20.28 -0.76 13.73
C TRP A 112 -21.05 -1.41 14.89
N ALA A 113 -22.35 -1.63 14.72
CA ALA A 113 -23.18 -2.33 15.69
C ALA A 113 -22.66 -3.75 15.95
N ALA A 114 -22.35 -4.50 14.89
CA ALA A 114 -21.82 -5.86 14.99
C ALA A 114 -20.41 -5.90 15.59
N MET A 115 -19.58 -4.88 15.31
CA MET A 115 -18.20 -4.83 15.76
C MET A 115 -18.02 -4.20 17.15
N ALA A 116 -19.05 -3.57 17.73
CA ALA A 116 -18.96 -2.88 19.01
C ALA A 116 -18.38 -3.76 20.14
N GLY A 117 -18.85 -5.00 20.25
CA GLY A 117 -18.35 -5.96 21.24
C GLY A 117 -16.92 -6.44 20.98
N ARG A 118 -16.54 -6.57 19.70
CA ARG A 118 -15.19 -7.00 19.29
C ARG A 118 -14.14 -5.91 19.53
N PHE A 119 -14.47 -4.67 19.20
CA PHE A 119 -13.54 -3.55 19.29
C PHE A 119 -13.57 -2.82 20.63
N GLY A 120 -14.49 -3.20 21.53
CA GLY A 120 -14.70 -2.50 22.80
C GLY A 120 -15.20 -1.06 22.60
N VAL A 121 -15.88 -0.78 21.49
CA VAL A 121 -16.33 0.56 21.13
C VAL A 121 -17.73 0.79 21.68
N THR A 122 -17.86 1.69 22.65
CA THR A 122 -19.14 2.10 23.24
C THR A 122 -19.87 3.05 22.29
N SER A 123 -20.49 2.51 21.23
CA SER A 123 -21.21 3.33 20.22
C SER A 123 -22.72 3.03 20.10
N GLY A 124 -23.29 2.30 21.06
CA GLY A 124 -24.71 1.94 21.01
C GLY A 124 -25.03 1.04 19.82
N ASP A 125 -26.01 1.43 19.01
CA ASP A 125 -26.48 0.73 17.79
C ASP A 125 -25.61 1.01 16.54
N GLY A 126 -24.42 1.61 16.71
CA GLY A 126 -23.48 1.89 15.63
C GLY A 126 -23.79 3.14 14.79
N THR A 127 -24.94 3.79 14.99
CA THR A 127 -25.37 4.97 14.23
C THR A 127 -24.40 6.14 14.35
N ALA A 128 -23.84 6.36 15.54
CA ALA A 128 -22.84 7.40 15.82
C ALA A 128 -21.58 7.33 14.93
N LEU A 129 -21.20 6.12 14.50
CA LEU A 129 -19.99 5.86 13.69
C LEU A 129 -20.32 5.54 12.22
N GLY A 130 -21.60 5.32 11.91
CA GLY A 130 -22.09 4.96 10.59
C GLY A 130 -21.56 5.90 9.50
N ASN A 131 -20.95 5.31 8.47
CA ASN A 131 -20.37 5.99 7.31
C ASN A 131 -19.26 7.00 7.63
N ARG A 132 -18.68 6.94 8.83
CA ARG A 132 -17.55 7.78 9.24
C ARG A 132 -16.26 6.97 9.22
N TRP A 133 -15.16 7.65 8.91
CA TRP A 133 -13.84 7.09 9.15
C TRP A 133 -13.58 7.03 10.66
N VAL A 134 -13.05 5.90 11.11
CA VAL A 134 -12.73 5.64 12.51
C VAL A 134 -11.32 5.10 12.58
N LYS A 135 -10.47 5.76 13.38
CA LYS A 135 -9.13 5.30 13.72
C LYS A 135 -9.22 4.17 14.75
N LEU A 136 -8.55 3.06 14.47
CA LEU A 136 -8.50 1.89 15.33
C LEU A 136 -7.06 1.38 15.45
N PRO A 137 -6.67 0.76 16.57
CA PRO A 137 -5.51 -0.12 16.61
C PRO A 137 -5.72 -1.33 15.70
N THR A 138 -4.70 -1.68 14.93
CA THR A 138 -4.70 -2.82 14.00
C THR A 138 -4.98 -4.16 14.69
N VAL A 139 -4.51 -4.33 15.92
CA VAL A 139 -4.77 -5.51 16.77
C VAL A 139 -6.25 -5.85 16.95
N LEU A 140 -7.16 -4.87 16.85
CA LEU A 140 -8.60 -5.11 17.00
C LEU A 140 -9.21 -5.91 15.84
N LEU A 141 -8.62 -5.82 14.64
CA LEU A 141 -9.01 -6.68 13.53
C LEU A 141 -8.38 -8.07 13.60
N GLY A 142 -7.39 -8.28 14.48
CA GLY A 142 -6.61 -9.52 14.53
C GLY A 142 -5.70 -9.70 13.32
N VAL A 143 -5.45 -8.63 12.57
CA VAL A 143 -4.59 -8.59 11.38
C VAL A 143 -3.85 -7.26 11.30
N GLU A 144 -2.54 -7.31 11.09
CA GLU A 144 -1.71 -6.13 10.82
C GLU A 144 -1.49 -6.02 9.31
N PHE A 145 -2.33 -5.23 8.64
CA PHE A 145 -2.36 -5.14 7.17
C PHE A 145 -1.01 -4.74 6.56
N ALA A 146 -0.29 -3.82 7.21
CA ALA A 146 1.02 -3.39 6.74
C ALA A 146 2.09 -4.49 6.85
N ASP A 147 1.92 -5.46 7.77
CA ASP A 147 2.86 -6.55 7.99
C ASP A 147 2.51 -7.82 7.20
N ILE A 148 1.38 -7.86 6.49
CA ILE A 148 0.96 -9.07 5.77
C ILE A 148 0.68 -8.87 4.28
N PHE A 149 0.53 -7.63 3.80
CA PHE A 149 0.20 -7.35 2.40
C PHE A 149 1.33 -6.67 1.61
N THR A 150 2.45 -6.28 2.23
CA THR A 150 3.57 -5.78 1.44
C THR A 150 4.11 -6.89 0.54
N PRO A 151 4.41 -6.60 -0.74
CA PRO A 151 4.81 -7.64 -1.68
C PRO A 151 6.05 -8.43 -1.24
N ASP A 152 7.00 -7.77 -0.56
CA ASP A 152 8.23 -8.38 -0.06
C ASP A 152 7.96 -9.40 1.06
N VAL A 153 7.10 -9.06 2.03
CA VAL A 153 6.75 -9.94 3.15
C VAL A 153 5.99 -11.14 2.65
N VAL A 154 5.06 -10.94 1.72
CA VAL A 154 4.30 -12.04 1.10
C VAL A 154 5.25 -12.99 0.34
N ALA A 155 6.19 -12.46 -0.45
CA ALA A 155 7.17 -13.26 -1.16
C ALA A 155 8.09 -14.05 -0.21
N GLN A 156 8.61 -13.41 0.84
CA GLN A 156 9.44 -14.04 1.86
C GLN A 156 8.69 -15.13 2.63
N THR A 157 7.41 -14.89 2.96
CA THR A 157 6.58 -15.83 3.69
C THR A 157 6.25 -17.07 2.86
N ALA A 158 6.06 -16.92 1.55
CA ALA A 158 5.85 -18.06 0.66
C ALA A 158 7.03 -19.05 0.72
N GLY A 159 8.26 -18.54 0.81
CA GLY A 159 9.47 -19.36 0.93
C GLY A 159 9.80 -20.11 -0.35
N LYS A 160 10.51 -21.24 -0.21
CA LYS A 160 11.03 -21.99 -1.36
C LYS A 160 10.07 -23.06 -1.86
N ALA A 161 10.18 -23.45 -3.13
CA ALA A 161 9.47 -24.60 -3.67
C ALA A 161 9.90 -25.90 -2.95
N THR A 162 8.93 -26.71 -2.53
CA THR A 162 9.20 -27.92 -1.72
C THR A 162 9.05 -29.23 -2.49
N LYS A 163 8.23 -29.26 -3.54
CA LYS A 163 7.95 -30.46 -4.34
C LYS A 163 8.38 -30.27 -5.79
N GLY A 164 9.14 -31.23 -6.32
CA GLY A 164 9.64 -31.16 -7.70
C GLY A 164 10.59 -29.98 -7.95
N ALA A 165 11.18 -29.42 -6.89
CA ALA A 165 12.03 -28.24 -6.92
C ALA A 165 13.11 -28.32 -8.02
N ASP A 166 13.81 -29.45 -8.11
CA ASP A 166 14.91 -29.67 -9.06
C ASP A 166 14.45 -30.26 -10.41
N THR A 167 13.15 -30.44 -10.61
CA THR A 167 12.59 -30.93 -11.89
C THR A 167 12.21 -29.77 -12.80
N GLU A 168 12.25 -30.01 -14.11
CA GLU A 168 11.76 -29.05 -15.11
C GLU A 168 10.37 -28.55 -14.75
N LEU A 169 10.15 -27.25 -14.93
CA LEU A 169 8.87 -26.61 -14.62
C LEU A 169 7.72 -27.35 -15.33
N THR A 170 6.76 -27.81 -14.54
CA THR A 170 5.62 -28.59 -15.06
C THR A 170 4.78 -27.77 -16.04
N THR A 171 4.22 -28.44 -17.04
CA THR A 171 3.24 -27.88 -17.98
C THR A 171 1.80 -28.10 -17.53
N GLN A 172 1.60 -28.85 -16.43
CA GLN A 172 0.29 -29.06 -15.83
C GLN A 172 -0.18 -27.74 -15.23
N THR A 173 -1.38 -27.34 -15.65
CA THR A 173 -1.97 -26.04 -15.30
C THR A 173 -3.36 -26.23 -14.74
N LYS A 174 -3.78 -25.27 -13.93
CA LYS A 174 -5.15 -25.11 -13.47
C LYS A 174 -5.63 -23.69 -13.72
N GLN A 175 -6.94 -23.54 -13.83
CA GLN A 175 -7.55 -22.24 -14.00
C GLN A 175 -7.59 -21.50 -12.65
N VAL A 176 -7.04 -20.29 -12.60
CA VAL A 176 -7.11 -19.34 -11.47
C VAL A 176 -7.70 -18.04 -11.99
N GLY A 177 -8.97 -17.79 -11.66
CA GLY A 177 -9.72 -16.69 -12.27
C GLY A 177 -9.75 -16.82 -13.80
N ALA A 178 -9.20 -15.83 -14.51
CA ALA A 178 -9.09 -15.83 -15.97
C ALA A 178 -7.75 -16.39 -16.50
N VAL A 179 -6.79 -16.74 -15.62
CA VAL A 179 -5.43 -17.12 -16.01
C VAL A 179 -5.19 -18.63 -15.84
N GLN A 180 -4.51 -19.25 -16.80
CA GLN A 180 -3.95 -20.60 -16.65
C GLN A 180 -2.67 -20.52 -15.82
N ALA A 181 -2.64 -21.22 -14.70
CA ALA A 181 -1.57 -21.13 -13.73
C ALA A 181 -0.96 -22.50 -13.39
N ILE A 182 0.34 -22.50 -13.12
CA ILE A 182 1.09 -23.62 -12.59
C ILE A 182 1.00 -23.55 -11.06
N GLU A 183 0.56 -24.64 -10.44
CA GLU A 183 0.50 -24.79 -8.99
C GLU A 183 1.84 -25.27 -8.46
N VAL A 184 2.46 -24.47 -7.58
CA VAL A 184 3.74 -24.81 -6.97
C VAL A 184 3.60 -24.86 -5.44
N PRO A 185 3.74 -26.05 -4.83
CA PRO A 185 3.89 -26.16 -3.38
C PRO A 185 5.17 -25.49 -2.91
N VAL A 186 5.05 -24.63 -1.91
CA VAL A 186 6.16 -23.90 -1.28
C VAL A 186 6.16 -24.15 0.23
N GLU A 187 7.19 -23.69 0.93
CA GLU A 187 7.33 -23.88 2.39
C GLU A 187 6.15 -23.28 3.17
N GLY A 188 5.68 -22.10 2.77
CA GLY A 188 4.57 -21.40 3.43
C GLY A 188 3.17 -21.76 2.92
N GLY A 189 3.05 -22.69 1.97
CA GLY A 189 1.76 -23.08 1.36
C GLY A 189 1.87 -23.37 -0.13
N THR A 190 1.17 -22.61 -0.97
CA THR A 190 1.11 -22.79 -2.43
C THR A 190 1.12 -21.45 -3.15
N VAL A 191 1.92 -21.35 -4.21
CA VAL A 191 1.97 -20.21 -5.11
C VAL A 191 1.47 -20.63 -6.49
N TYR A 192 0.72 -19.75 -7.14
CA TYR A 192 0.20 -19.95 -8.49
C TYR A 192 0.92 -19.02 -9.47
N LEU A 193 1.70 -19.60 -10.36
CA LEU A 193 2.49 -18.89 -11.37
C LEU A 193 1.74 -18.88 -12.70
N ALA A 194 1.74 -17.76 -13.43
CA ALA A 194 1.20 -17.75 -14.78
C ALA A 194 1.90 -18.82 -15.65
N LYS A 195 1.13 -19.51 -16.51
CA LYS A 195 1.70 -20.50 -17.44
C LYS A 195 2.76 -19.88 -18.35
N ASP A 196 2.48 -18.69 -18.87
CA ASP A 196 3.37 -18.03 -19.83
C ASP A 196 4.51 -17.30 -19.10
N ALA A 197 5.69 -17.29 -19.71
CA ALA A 197 6.81 -16.48 -19.26
C ALA A 197 6.38 -15.00 -19.11
N PRO A 198 6.87 -14.29 -18.08
CA PRO A 198 7.90 -14.69 -17.12
C PRO A 198 7.39 -15.46 -15.88
N HIS A 199 6.23 -16.13 -15.95
CA HIS A 199 5.66 -16.91 -14.85
C HIS A 199 5.30 -16.10 -13.59
N GLY A 200 4.88 -14.85 -13.77
CA GLY A 200 4.51 -13.98 -12.66
C GLY A 200 3.41 -14.57 -11.77
N VAL A 201 3.45 -14.21 -10.48
CA VAL A 201 2.50 -14.70 -9.49
C VAL A 201 1.10 -14.15 -9.79
N VAL A 202 0.10 -15.03 -9.83
CA VAL A 202 -1.32 -14.67 -10.09
C VAL A 202 -2.25 -14.98 -8.92
N SER A 203 -1.82 -15.86 -8.02
CA SER A 203 -2.50 -16.12 -6.76
C SER A 203 -1.55 -16.75 -5.76
N ILE A 204 -1.87 -16.60 -4.48
CA ILE A 204 -1.12 -17.13 -3.36
C ILE A 204 -2.10 -17.76 -2.37
N ALA A 205 -1.75 -18.94 -1.86
CA ALA A 205 -2.44 -19.60 -0.77
C ALA A 205 -1.43 -19.95 0.34
N LEU A 206 -1.39 -19.19 1.43
CA LEU A 206 -0.44 -19.39 2.54
C LEU A 206 -1.16 -19.92 3.78
N ASP A 207 -0.50 -20.80 4.51
CA ASP A 207 -1.02 -21.33 5.77
C ASP A 207 -1.11 -20.23 6.82
N GLU A 208 -0.10 -19.38 6.89
CA GLU A 208 0.01 -18.27 7.83
C GLU A 208 0.90 -17.14 7.27
N ILE A 209 0.62 -15.90 7.64
CA ILE A 209 1.44 -14.72 7.32
C ILE A 209 1.37 -13.67 8.43
N GLY A 210 2.48 -12.96 8.65
CA GLY A 210 2.65 -11.96 9.70
C GLY A 210 3.58 -12.43 10.81
N SER A 211 4.19 -11.47 11.51
CA SER A 211 5.25 -11.74 12.48
C SER A 211 4.78 -11.84 13.93
N ALA A 212 3.64 -11.22 14.27
CA ALA A 212 3.12 -11.18 15.62
C ALA A 212 1.94 -12.12 15.82
N GLU A 213 2.00 -12.92 16.89
CA GLU A 213 1.01 -13.98 17.19
C GLU A 213 -0.45 -13.49 17.23
N ASN A 214 -0.67 -12.27 17.72
CA ASN A 214 -2.00 -11.68 17.85
C ASN A 214 -2.47 -10.94 16.60
N THR A 215 -1.66 -10.84 15.54
CA THR A 215 -2.01 -10.14 14.29
C THR A 215 -1.65 -10.92 13.03
N LYS A 216 -1.20 -12.17 13.16
CA LYS A 216 -0.98 -13.06 12.01
C LYS A 216 -2.30 -13.53 11.41
N ALA A 217 -2.33 -13.55 10.08
CA ALA A 217 -3.44 -14.10 9.32
C ALA A 217 -3.17 -15.57 8.99
N LYS A 218 -4.24 -16.38 8.96
CA LYS A 218 -4.19 -17.81 8.65
C LYS A 218 -5.03 -18.13 7.42
N ASN A 219 -4.77 -19.26 6.79
CA ASN A 219 -5.53 -19.76 5.63
C ASN A 219 -5.72 -18.67 4.57
N VAL A 220 -4.65 -17.94 4.25
CA VAL A 220 -4.69 -16.87 3.27
C VAL A 220 -4.89 -17.49 1.90
N SER A 221 -5.86 -17.01 1.14
CA SER A 221 -6.08 -17.40 -0.25
C SER A 221 -6.50 -16.16 -1.03
N VAL A 222 -5.59 -15.63 -1.84
CA VAL A 222 -5.77 -14.36 -2.55
C VAL A 222 -5.33 -14.48 -4.00
N ALA A 223 -6.13 -13.91 -4.91
CA ALA A 223 -5.69 -13.54 -6.24
C ALA A 223 -4.87 -12.25 -6.14
N VAL A 224 -3.84 -12.14 -6.98
CA VAL A 224 -2.97 -10.96 -7.01
C VAL A 224 -3.00 -10.30 -8.38
N THR A 225 -2.85 -8.98 -8.41
CA THR A 225 -2.72 -8.20 -9.65
C THR A 225 -1.70 -7.09 -9.43
N ASP A 226 -0.72 -6.99 -10.33
CA ASP A 226 0.28 -5.92 -10.28
C ASP A 226 -0.40 -4.55 -10.52
N GLY A 227 -0.15 -3.61 -9.60
CA GLY A 227 -0.61 -2.23 -9.66
C GLY A 227 0.52 -1.23 -9.96
N SER A 228 1.74 -1.70 -10.22
CA SER A 228 2.94 -0.86 -10.26
C SER A 228 2.93 0.18 -11.38
N ALA A 229 2.27 -0.11 -12.49
CA ALA A 229 2.09 0.85 -13.58
C ALA A 229 1.36 2.15 -13.13
N ASN A 230 0.55 2.07 -12.07
CA ASN A 230 -0.31 3.17 -11.60
C ASN A 230 0.17 3.81 -10.30
N ILE A 231 1.38 3.51 -9.82
CA ILE A 231 1.82 3.90 -8.47
C ILE A 231 1.75 5.42 -8.21
N ALA A 232 2.08 6.27 -9.18
CA ALA A 232 1.99 7.72 -9.01
C ALA A 232 0.54 8.18 -8.83
N LYS A 233 -0.39 7.59 -9.59
CA LYS A 233 -1.83 7.85 -9.44
C LYS A 233 -2.32 7.34 -8.09
N THR A 234 -1.89 6.15 -7.67
CA THR A 234 -2.20 5.58 -6.36
C THR A 234 -1.87 6.55 -5.21
N TYR A 235 -0.67 7.12 -5.17
CA TYR A 235 -0.33 8.10 -4.13
C TYR A 235 -1.10 9.42 -4.25
N THR A 236 -1.40 9.86 -5.48
CA THR A 236 -2.23 11.04 -5.70
C THR A 236 -3.64 10.85 -5.14
N ASP A 237 -4.27 9.71 -5.45
CA ASP A 237 -5.61 9.37 -4.96
C ASP A 237 -5.61 9.20 -3.44
N LEU A 238 -4.60 8.52 -2.88
CA LEU A 238 -4.49 8.28 -1.44
C LEU A 238 -4.24 9.58 -0.64
N SER A 239 -3.38 10.47 -1.15
CA SER A 239 -3.21 11.81 -0.56
C SER A 239 -4.52 12.60 -0.58
N ALA A 240 -5.22 12.60 -1.71
CA ALA A 240 -6.52 13.27 -1.83
C ALA A 240 -7.55 12.69 -0.84
N GLN A 241 -7.64 11.36 -0.73
CA GLN A 241 -8.51 10.69 0.23
C GLN A 241 -8.16 11.06 1.68
N ALA A 242 -6.87 11.04 2.04
CA ALA A 242 -6.43 11.39 3.38
C ALA A 242 -6.80 12.84 3.75
N LYS A 243 -6.59 13.80 2.84
CA LYS A 243 -6.94 15.21 3.04
C LYS A 243 -8.44 15.45 3.12
N ASN A 244 -9.20 14.82 2.23
CA ASN A 244 -10.62 15.11 2.06
C ASN A 244 -11.50 14.35 3.06
N GLU A 245 -11.09 13.16 3.50
CA GLU A 245 -11.97 12.29 4.29
C GLU A 245 -11.43 11.93 5.68
N LEU A 246 -10.10 11.86 5.89
CA LEU A 246 -9.54 11.42 7.18
C LEU A 246 -9.37 12.56 8.18
N GLY A 247 -9.47 13.82 7.76
CA GLY A 247 -9.42 14.99 8.66
C GLY A 247 -10.55 15.04 9.70
N THR A 248 -11.63 14.30 9.47
CA THR A 248 -12.78 14.16 10.38
C THR A 248 -12.93 12.74 10.95
N ALA A 249 -11.88 11.92 10.85
CA ALA A 249 -11.89 10.57 11.40
C ALA A 249 -12.11 10.61 12.91
N VAL A 250 -12.87 9.65 13.43
CA VAL A 250 -13.18 9.51 14.86
C VAL A 250 -12.11 8.67 15.55
N ASP A 251 -11.70 9.07 16.75
CA ASP A 251 -10.93 8.20 17.65
C ASP A 251 -11.93 7.44 18.54
N ALA A 252 -12.28 6.21 18.14
CA ALA A 252 -13.31 5.44 18.85
C ALA A 252 -12.88 4.95 20.25
N LEU A 253 -11.59 5.05 20.59
CA LEU A 253 -11.07 4.66 21.90
C LEU A 253 -10.97 5.84 22.87
N THR A 254 -11.13 7.07 22.38
CA THR A 254 -11.18 8.26 23.21
C THR A 254 -12.64 8.65 23.46
N SER A 255 -13.12 8.36 24.68
CA SER A 255 -14.47 8.76 25.10
C SER A 255 -14.55 10.27 25.39
N ILE A 256 -15.66 10.91 25.02
CA ILE A 256 -16.02 12.27 25.44
C ILE A 256 -17.16 12.18 26.45
N SER A 257 -17.01 12.88 27.58
CA SER A 257 -18.09 12.99 28.56
C SER A 257 -19.06 14.07 28.13
N GLN A 258 -20.35 13.72 28.03
CA GLN A 258 -21.42 14.66 27.65
C GLN A 258 -22.15 15.13 28.91
N GLY A 259 -22.23 16.45 29.08
CA GLY A 259 -22.91 17.13 30.18
C GLY A 259 -24.34 17.50 29.82
N GLY A 260 -24.79 18.66 30.30
CA GLY A 260 -26.13 19.18 30.00
C GLY A 260 -26.30 19.59 28.54
N ASN A 261 -27.55 19.58 28.07
CA ASN A 261 -27.93 20.10 26.76
C ASN A 261 -29.10 21.08 26.88
N ARG A 262 -29.19 22.03 25.95
CA ARG A 262 -30.29 22.99 25.85
C ARG A 262 -30.53 23.44 24.41
N PHE A 263 -31.73 23.91 24.14
CA PHE A 263 -32.05 24.63 22.90
C PHE A 263 -31.95 26.13 23.13
N ASP A 264 -31.32 26.84 22.19
CA ASP A 264 -31.09 28.28 22.25
C ASP A 264 -31.38 28.92 20.88
N ALA A 265 -31.71 30.22 20.90
CA ALA A 265 -31.98 31.03 19.71
C ALA A 265 -32.94 30.37 18.69
N CYS A 266 -33.99 29.69 19.18
CA CYS A 266 -34.95 29.00 18.31
C CYS A 266 -36.01 29.96 17.76
N GLY A 267 -35.97 30.17 16.45
CA GLY A 267 -36.87 31.02 15.70
C GLY A 267 -37.04 30.56 14.26
N ALA A 268 -37.74 31.37 13.46
CA ALA A 268 -37.99 31.07 12.06
C ALA A 268 -36.73 30.74 11.23
N PRO A 269 -35.59 31.46 11.35
CA PRO A 269 -34.43 31.16 10.52
C PRO A 269 -33.62 29.95 11.01
N SER A 270 -33.62 29.65 12.31
CA SER A 270 -32.79 28.59 12.89
C SER A 270 -33.17 28.21 14.32
N CYS A 271 -32.65 27.10 14.82
CA CYS A 271 -32.62 26.75 16.24
C CYS A 271 -31.27 26.09 16.57
N THR A 272 -30.72 26.41 17.74
CA THR A 272 -29.38 25.98 18.12
C THR A 272 -29.46 24.96 19.25
N LEU A 273 -28.84 23.80 19.07
CA LEU A 273 -28.56 22.86 20.15
C LEU A 273 -27.22 23.25 20.78
N VAL A 274 -27.19 23.42 22.10
CA VAL A 274 -25.97 23.60 22.88
C VAL A 274 -25.75 22.38 23.76
N VAL A 275 -24.58 21.76 23.67
CA VAL A 275 -24.17 20.57 24.44
C VAL A 275 -22.87 20.86 25.17
N ASP A 276 -22.86 20.63 26.47
CA ASP A 276 -21.64 20.70 27.26
C ASP A 276 -20.86 19.39 27.10
N VAL A 277 -19.56 19.50 26.82
CA VAL A 277 -18.66 18.35 26.65
C VAL A 277 -17.44 18.52 27.53
N THR A 278 -16.91 17.41 28.03
CA THR A 278 -15.66 17.35 28.79
C THR A 278 -14.73 16.32 28.17
N ASN A 279 -13.45 16.64 28.06
CA ASN A 279 -12.42 15.71 27.63
C ASN A 279 -11.84 14.95 28.85
N PRO A 280 -12.21 13.69 29.10
CA PRO A 280 -11.62 12.91 30.20
C PRO A 280 -10.25 12.30 29.84
N ALA A 281 -9.80 12.40 28.58
CA ALA A 281 -8.57 11.78 28.13
C ALA A 281 -7.32 12.50 28.67
N LYS A 282 -6.18 11.82 28.60
CA LYS A 282 -4.88 12.34 29.04
C LYS A 282 -4.17 13.22 28.01
N LYS A 283 -4.77 13.41 26.83
CA LYS A 283 -4.28 14.27 25.74
C LYS A 283 -5.34 15.26 25.32
N ALA A 284 -4.93 16.36 24.70
CA ALA A 284 -5.87 17.27 24.09
C ALA A 284 -6.56 16.61 22.87
N VAL A 285 -7.85 16.84 22.68
CA VAL A 285 -8.61 16.26 21.55
C VAL A 285 -9.59 17.27 20.98
N LYS A 286 -9.81 17.23 19.66
CA LYS A 286 -10.94 17.93 19.04
C LYS A 286 -12.20 17.08 19.22
N VAL A 287 -13.34 17.72 19.42
CA VAL A 287 -14.65 17.07 19.52
C VAL A 287 -15.48 17.43 18.30
N HIS A 288 -16.12 16.45 17.69
CA HIS A 288 -17.13 16.66 16.66
C HIS A 288 -18.52 16.39 17.25
N LEU A 289 -19.33 17.44 17.31
CA LEU A 289 -20.74 17.39 17.66
C LEU A 289 -21.56 17.30 16.37
N ARG A 290 -22.37 16.26 16.24
CA ARG A 290 -23.39 16.13 15.20
C ARG A 290 -24.76 15.99 15.84
N ALA A 291 -25.77 16.64 15.27
CA ALA A 291 -27.15 16.48 15.72
C ALA A 291 -28.11 16.32 14.54
N ASP A 292 -28.96 15.29 14.61
CA ASP A 292 -30.05 15.03 13.69
C ASP A 292 -31.36 15.51 14.32
N TRP A 293 -32.06 16.41 13.64
CA TRP A 293 -33.24 17.11 14.14
C TRP A 293 -34.52 16.50 13.60
N THR A 294 -35.54 16.42 14.45
CA THR A 294 -36.88 15.95 14.09
C THR A 294 -37.96 16.88 14.63
N GLY A 295 -39.08 16.96 13.91
CA GLY A 295 -40.27 17.72 14.29
C GLY A 295 -41.51 17.05 13.73
N ASP A 296 -42.52 16.85 14.57
CA ASP A 296 -43.72 16.05 14.24
C ASP A 296 -43.38 14.67 13.63
N ASN A 297 -42.32 14.02 14.16
CA ASN A 297 -41.77 12.74 13.68
C ASN A 297 -41.21 12.79 12.24
N ALA A 298 -41.03 13.97 11.65
CA ALA A 298 -40.38 14.15 10.35
C ALA A 298 -38.95 14.70 10.53
N PRO A 299 -38.00 14.34 9.64
CA PRO A 299 -36.65 14.89 9.69
C PRO A 299 -36.66 16.38 9.34
N LEU A 300 -36.07 17.20 10.21
CA LEU A 300 -35.84 18.61 9.99
C LEU A 300 -34.45 18.89 9.41
N GLY A 301 -33.53 17.94 9.46
CA GLY A 301 -32.18 18.06 8.92
C GLY A 301 -31.11 17.82 9.97
N THR A 302 -29.88 18.18 9.66
CA THR A 302 -28.70 17.88 10.49
C THR A 302 -27.85 19.12 10.68
N CYS A 303 -27.14 19.21 11.80
CA CYS A 303 -26.09 20.20 11.99
C CYS A 303 -24.81 19.52 12.52
N GLU A 304 -23.67 20.14 12.27
CA GLU A 304 -22.35 19.65 12.68
C GLU A 304 -21.47 20.81 13.18
N GLN A 305 -20.64 20.56 14.19
CA GLN A 305 -19.68 21.52 14.74
C GLN A 305 -18.43 20.80 15.25
N VAL A 306 -17.24 21.31 14.90
CA VAL A 306 -15.97 20.84 15.45
C VAL A 306 -15.44 21.86 16.48
N SER A 307 -14.94 21.37 17.61
CA SER A 307 -14.31 22.21 18.63
C SER A 307 -12.84 22.50 18.30
N GLU A 308 -12.30 23.55 18.92
CA GLU A 308 -10.86 23.62 19.16
C GLU A 308 -10.41 22.45 20.05
N PRO A 309 -9.10 22.08 20.05
CA PRO A 309 -8.59 21.04 20.93
C PRO A 309 -8.87 21.36 22.41
N LEU A 310 -9.62 20.48 23.08
CA LEU A 310 -9.89 20.56 24.51
C LEU A 310 -8.76 19.90 25.28
N ALA A 311 -8.10 20.63 26.17
CA ALA A 311 -7.06 20.08 27.04
C ALA A 311 -7.61 18.95 27.95
N PRO A 312 -6.74 18.07 28.49
CA PRO A 312 -7.15 17.05 29.46
C PRO A 312 -7.96 17.63 30.63
N GLY A 313 -9.13 17.06 30.91
CA GLY A 313 -10.06 17.50 31.94
C GLY A 313 -10.83 18.79 31.63
N ALA A 314 -10.55 19.47 30.52
CA ALA A 314 -11.23 20.70 30.15
C ALA A 314 -12.66 20.42 29.67
N SER A 315 -13.55 21.39 29.91
CA SER A 315 -14.94 21.37 29.43
C SER A 315 -15.19 22.53 28.49
N ALA A 316 -16.12 22.35 27.55
CA ALA A 316 -16.58 23.38 26.63
C ALA A 316 -18.06 23.22 26.30
N SER A 317 -18.75 24.31 25.99
CA SER A 317 -20.10 24.27 25.41
C SER A 317 -20.00 24.34 23.89
N MET A 318 -20.45 23.30 23.20
CA MET A 318 -20.51 23.23 21.74
C MET A 318 -21.90 23.59 21.26
N SER A 319 -22.00 24.41 20.21
CA SER A 319 -23.28 24.88 19.65
C SER A 319 -23.42 24.42 18.20
N CYS A 320 -24.62 24.00 17.82
CA CYS A 320 -24.92 23.41 16.52
C CYS A 320 -26.30 23.91 16.06
N ALA A 321 -26.34 24.75 15.03
CA ALA A 321 -27.58 25.38 14.56
C ALA A 321 -28.16 24.65 13.34
N ILE A 322 -29.45 24.31 13.41
CA ILE A 322 -30.22 23.87 12.24
C ILE A 322 -30.85 25.09 11.57
N ASN A 323 -30.66 25.23 10.25
CA ASN A 323 -31.20 26.34 9.43
C ASN A 323 -31.74 25.84 8.08
N SER A 324 -32.11 24.56 8.01
CA SER A 324 -32.57 23.91 6.80
C SER A 324 -33.93 24.47 6.34
N PRO A 325 -34.28 24.34 5.04
CA PRO A 325 -35.63 24.68 4.56
C PRO A 325 -36.75 23.91 5.27
N GLN A 326 -36.48 22.68 5.71
CA GLN A 326 -37.41 21.83 6.46
C GLN A 326 -37.67 22.40 7.86
N TRP A 327 -36.64 22.88 8.55
CA TRP A 327 -36.79 23.62 9.81
C TRP A 327 -37.66 24.86 9.64
N VAL A 328 -37.33 25.71 8.66
CA VAL A 328 -38.08 26.95 8.38
C VAL A 328 -39.55 26.64 8.12
N SER A 329 -39.82 25.63 7.29
CA SER A 329 -41.19 25.21 6.95
C SER A 329 -41.92 24.65 8.16
N PHE A 330 -41.25 23.83 8.99
CA PHE A 330 -41.81 23.31 10.23
C PHE A 330 -42.16 24.44 11.18
N PHE A 331 -41.24 25.38 11.42
CA PHE A 331 -41.46 26.51 12.32
C PHE A 331 -42.65 27.37 11.87
N GLN A 332 -42.74 27.68 10.57
CA GLN A 332 -43.88 28.43 10.01
C GLN A 332 -45.23 27.71 10.20
N ARG A 333 -45.28 26.39 9.98
CA ARG A 333 -46.50 25.59 10.22
C ARG A 333 -46.86 25.55 11.69
N ALA A 334 -45.88 25.28 12.56
CA ALA A 334 -46.08 25.21 14.00
C ALA A 334 -46.62 26.53 14.59
N ASN A 335 -46.25 27.66 14.00
CA ASN A 335 -46.75 28.99 14.41
C ASN A 335 -48.09 29.39 13.76
N SER A 336 -48.52 28.72 12.69
CA SER A 336 -49.78 29.04 11.98
C SER A 336 -50.94 28.11 12.31
N VAL A 337 -50.66 26.90 12.82
CA VAL A 337 -51.67 25.90 13.19
C VAL A 337 -51.72 25.78 14.70
N PRO A 338 -52.86 26.06 15.36
CA PRO A 338 -53.01 25.83 16.80
C PRO A 338 -52.76 24.35 17.16
N GLY A 339 -51.94 24.10 18.19
CA GLY A 339 -51.62 22.75 18.66
C GLY A 339 -50.22 22.64 19.26
N THR A 340 -49.86 21.43 19.71
CA THR A 340 -48.50 21.10 20.12
C THR A 340 -47.74 20.51 18.94
N HIS A 341 -46.59 21.11 18.62
CA HIS A 341 -45.71 20.68 17.52
C HIS A 341 -44.36 20.30 18.13
N PRO A 342 -44.19 19.05 18.62
CA PRO A 342 -42.96 18.65 19.27
C PRO A 342 -41.80 18.62 18.28
N TYR A 343 -40.64 19.10 18.73
CA TYR A 343 -39.37 18.95 18.02
C TYR A 343 -38.27 18.55 19.00
N GLY A 344 -37.23 17.94 18.47
CA GLY A 344 -36.08 17.49 19.24
C GLY A 344 -34.87 17.24 18.36
N ALA A 345 -33.76 16.93 19.01
CA ALA A 345 -32.52 16.56 18.35
C ALA A 345 -31.93 15.33 19.05
N VAL A 346 -31.46 14.38 18.25
CA VAL A 346 -30.58 13.31 18.71
C VAL A 346 -29.17 13.71 18.32
N TRP A 347 -28.23 13.69 19.27
CA TRP A 347 -26.88 14.17 19.02
C TRP A 347 -25.83 13.16 19.45
N THR A 348 -24.62 13.37 18.95
CA THR A 348 -23.43 12.63 19.35
C THR A 348 -22.25 13.57 19.38
N ALA A 349 -21.48 13.53 20.47
CA ALA A 349 -20.18 14.17 20.58
C ALA A 349 -19.08 13.10 20.60
N LEU A 350 -18.21 13.10 19.59
CA LEU A 350 -17.12 12.12 19.46
C LEU A 350 -15.76 12.82 19.40
N ALA A 351 -14.74 12.20 19.98
CA ALA A 351 -13.37 12.64 19.80
C ALA A 351 -12.95 12.41 18.34
N LEU A 352 -12.32 13.41 17.74
CA LEU A 352 -11.66 13.24 16.45
C LEU A 352 -10.25 12.70 16.66
N ALA A 353 -9.83 11.83 15.75
CA ALA A 353 -8.45 11.41 15.63
C ALA A 353 -7.60 12.57 15.12
N ASP A 354 -6.31 12.56 15.48
CA ASP A 354 -5.34 13.41 14.81
C ASP A 354 -5.32 13.06 13.32
N PRO A 355 -5.41 14.07 12.42
CA PRO A 355 -5.35 13.80 11.00
C PRO A 355 -4.00 13.14 10.66
N PRO A 356 -3.96 12.22 9.69
CA PRO A 356 -2.70 11.62 9.26
C PRO A 356 -1.75 12.70 8.72
N ASP A 357 -0.44 12.52 8.93
CA ASP A 357 0.55 13.37 8.25
C ASP A 357 0.61 13.00 6.77
N VAL A 358 0.04 13.87 5.94
CA VAL A 358 -0.03 13.67 4.48
C VAL A 358 1.22 14.19 3.76
N LYS A 359 2.20 14.76 4.46
CA LYS A 359 3.38 15.34 3.83
C LYS A 359 4.18 14.30 3.04
N ALA A 360 4.42 13.13 3.62
CA ALA A 360 5.11 12.04 2.93
C ALA A 360 4.33 11.55 1.69
N LEU A 361 3.00 11.46 1.79
CA LEU A 361 2.14 11.10 0.66
C LEU A 361 2.18 12.17 -0.45
N ASP A 362 2.22 13.45 -0.11
CA ASP A 362 2.32 14.55 -1.07
C ASP A 362 3.66 14.59 -1.80
N GLU A 363 4.74 14.34 -1.07
CA GLU A 363 6.08 14.20 -1.65
C GLU A 363 6.10 13.04 -2.65
N LEU A 364 5.48 11.90 -2.33
CA LEU A 364 5.36 10.76 -3.22
C LEU A 364 4.42 11.04 -4.41
N ALA A 365 3.26 11.67 -4.18
CA ALA A 365 2.27 11.99 -5.22
C ALA A 365 2.82 12.96 -6.28
N THR A 366 3.77 13.82 -5.89
CA THR A 366 4.40 14.79 -6.79
C THR A 366 5.80 14.38 -7.26
N ALA A 367 6.30 13.22 -6.82
CA ALA A 367 7.60 12.71 -7.21
C ALA A 367 7.65 12.43 -8.71
N LYS A 368 8.76 12.84 -9.33
CA LYS A 368 9.03 12.57 -10.75
C LYS A 368 9.81 11.27 -10.90
N PRO A 369 9.65 10.56 -12.03
CA PRO A 369 10.55 9.47 -12.42
C PRO A 369 12.02 9.87 -12.29
N ALA A 370 12.85 8.95 -11.80
CA ALA A 370 14.30 9.14 -11.77
C ALA A 370 14.88 9.28 -13.20
N ASP A 371 16.02 9.95 -13.35
CA ASP A 371 16.71 10.05 -14.63
C ASP A 371 17.76 8.92 -14.76
N ALA A 372 17.61 8.06 -15.78
CA ALA A 372 18.58 6.99 -16.06
C ALA A 372 19.98 7.51 -16.44
N LYS A 373 20.11 8.79 -16.84
CA LYS A 373 21.41 9.40 -17.14
C LYS A 373 22.18 9.83 -15.90
N ASP A 374 21.47 10.07 -14.79
CA ASP A 374 22.05 10.42 -13.51
C ASP A 374 22.40 9.15 -12.74
N LYS A 375 23.45 8.46 -13.19
CA LYS A 375 23.92 7.22 -12.56
C LYS A 375 24.47 7.51 -11.18
N LYS A 376 23.64 7.29 -10.17
CA LYS A 376 24.01 7.36 -8.75
C LYS A 376 24.05 5.95 -8.20
N GLU A 377 25.15 5.61 -7.54
CA GLU A 377 25.23 4.44 -6.68
C GLU A 377 25.18 4.91 -5.23
N SER A 378 24.25 4.34 -4.47
CA SER A 378 24.00 4.65 -3.06
C SER A 378 23.63 3.34 -2.36
N ASP A 379 24.01 3.20 -1.10
CA ASP A 379 23.58 2.07 -0.26
C ASP A 379 22.21 2.33 0.40
N THR A 380 21.60 3.50 0.15
CA THR A 380 20.30 3.91 0.68
C THR A 380 19.28 4.16 -0.43
N GLY A 381 18.00 4.00 -0.10
CA GLY A 381 16.90 4.15 -1.04
C GLY A 381 16.67 2.89 -1.88
N LEU A 382 16.23 3.10 -3.12
CA LEU A 382 15.92 2.03 -4.07
C LEU A 382 16.88 2.08 -5.26
N ALA A 383 17.37 0.93 -5.69
CA ALA A 383 18.11 0.77 -6.93
C ALA A 383 17.16 0.36 -8.05
N VAL A 384 17.29 1.04 -9.18
CA VAL A 384 16.77 0.59 -10.47
C VAL A 384 17.90 -0.11 -11.20
N TYR A 385 17.68 -1.34 -11.61
CA TYR A 385 18.67 -2.13 -12.33
C TYR A 385 18.05 -2.77 -13.57
N GLU A 386 18.89 -3.21 -14.49
CA GLU A 386 18.49 -3.95 -15.68
C GLU A 386 19.22 -5.30 -15.73
N ILE A 387 18.58 -6.29 -16.30
CA ILE A 387 19.17 -7.56 -16.71
C ILE A 387 18.98 -7.66 -18.22
N GLY A 388 20.06 -7.97 -18.95
CA GLY A 388 20.06 -8.08 -20.40
C GLY A 388 20.93 -9.22 -20.91
N ASN A 389 20.79 -9.52 -22.19
CA ASN A 389 21.56 -10.51 -22.93
C ASN A 389 21.95 -9.95 -24.32
N SER A 390 22.42 -10.79 -25.24
CA SER A 390 22.78 -10.39 -26.61
C SER A 390 21.62 -9.81 -27.43
N ASP A 391 20.37 -10.15 -27.08
CA ASP A 391 19.17 -9.72 -27.80
C ASP A 391 18.56 -8.43 -27.22
N GLY A 392 19.13 -7.92 -26.12
CA GLY A 392 18.74 -6.67 -25.47
C GLY A 392 18.33 -6.87 -24.01
N VAL A 393 17.50 -5.95 -23.50
CA VAL A 393 17.02 -6.01 -22.11
C VAL A 393 16.01 -7.14 -21.94
N TRP A 394 16.23 -7.97 -20.93
CA TRP A 394 15.33 -9.03 -20.48
C TRP A 394 14.36 -8.53 -19.41
N LYS A 395 14.81 -7.69 -18.47
CA LYS A 395 13.99 -7.12 -17.39
C LYS A 395 14.58 -5.82 -16.84
N TYR A 396 13.72 -4.93 -16.35
CA TYR A 396 14.05 -3.85 -15.41
C TYR A 396 13.46 -4.17 -14.03
N GLY A 397 14.24 -4.00 -12.97
CA GLY A 397 13.84 -4.31 -11.60
C GLY A 397 14.06 -3.13 -10.64
N VAL A 398 13.36 -3.16 -9.51
CA VAL A 398 13.49 -2.20 -8.41
C VAL A 398 13.62 -2.95 -7.11
N THR A 399 14.63 -2.62 -6.31
CA THR A 399 14.82 -3.23 -4.99
C THR A 399 15.59 -2.29 -4.06
N SER A 400 15.80 -2.68 -2.81
CA SER A 400 16.64 -1.93 -1.88
C SER A 400 18.04 -1.74 -2.45
N ALA A 401 18.53 -0.50 -2.42
CA ALA A 401 19.83 -0.17 -3.01
C ALA A 401 20.99 -0.91 -2.34
N ARG A 402 20.83 -1.39 -1.11
CA ARG A 402 21.84 -2.21 -0.45
C ARG A 402 21.97 -3.63 -1.02
N TYR A 403 20.89 -4.20 -1.57
CA TYR A 403 20.80 -5.63 -1.92
C TYR A 403 20.63 -5.88 -3.42
N TRP A 404 20.68 -4.84 -4.25
CA TRP A 404 20.31 -4.92 -5.67
C TRP A 404 21.14 -5.92 -6.48
N ARG A 405 22.43 -6.07 -6.17
CA ARG A 405 23.31 -7.01 -6.87
C ARG A 405 22.93 -8.45 -6.59
N ASP A 406 22.54 -8.76 -5.36
CA ASP A 406 22.21 -10.12 -4.97
C ASP A 406 20.84 -10.50 -5.54
N ASN A 407 19.86 -9.59 -5.46
CA ASN A 407 18.59 -9.73 -6.16
C ASN A 407 18.79 -9.94 -7.68
N ALA A 408 19.56 -9.08 -8.35
CA ALA A 408 19.80 -9.23 -9.80
C ALA A 408 20.49 -10.56 -10.16
N LYS A 409 21.42 -11.05 -9.32
CA LYS A 409 22.07 -12.36 -9.53
C LYS A 409 21.09 -13.52 -9.41
N GLU A 410 20.19 -13.49 -8.43
CA GLU A 410 19.19 -14.55 -8.21
C GLU A 410 18.29 -14.73 -9.43
N GLN A 411 18.08 -13.66 -10.20
CA GLN A 411 17.28 -13.69 -11.43
C GLN A 411 18.07 -14.07 -12.71
N LEU A 412 19.40 -14.11 -12.67
CA LEU A 412 20.21 -14.46 -13.85
C LEU A 412 19.91 -15.87 -14.36
N ARG A 413 19.63 -16.82 -13.47
CA ARG A 413 19.31 -18.19 -13.88
C ARG A 413 18.00 -18.26 -14.67
N ALA A 414 17.00 -17.47 -14.27
CA ALA A 414 15.74 -17.32 -15.00
C ALA A 414 15.96 -16.74 -16.40
N CYS A 415 16.73 -15.66 -16.50
CA CYS A 415 17.12 -15.06 -17.77
C CYS A 415 17.83 -16.07 -18.68
N LEU A 416 18.82 -16.79 -18.13
CA LEU A 416 19.59 -17.80 -18.85
C LEU A 416 18.69 -18.95 -19.36
N GLY A 417 17.81 -19.49 -18.51
CA GLY A 417 16.93 -20.60 -18.87
C GLY A 417 15.86 -20.23 -19.91
N LEU A 418 15.33 -19.01 -19.85
CA LEU A 418 14.31 -18.53 -20.79
C LEU A 418 14.89 -18.09 -22.13
N THR A 419 16.09 -17.51 -22.13
CA THR A 419 16.70 -16.92 -23.34
C THR A 419 17.78 -17.78 -23.98
N ARG A 420 18.25 -18.82 -23.27
CA ARG A 420 19.40 -19.67 -23.66
C ARG A 420 20.66 -18.86 -24.01
N SER A 421 20.78 -17.67 -23.45
CA SER A 421 21.84 -16.69 -23.76
C SER A 421 22.48 -16.19 -22.47
N ALA A 422 23.77 -15.86 -22.53
CA ALA A 422 24.48 -15.29 -21.39
C ALA A 422 23.81 -13.98 -20.95
N CYS A 423 23.45 -13.90 -19.67
CA CYS A 423 22.79 -12.73 -19.11
C CYS A 423 23.75 -11.97 -18.17
N THR A 424 23.64 -10.66 -18.20
CA THR A 424 24.38 -9.74 -17.33
C THR A 424 23.41 -8.76 -16.69
N TYR A 425 23.77 -8.21 -15.53
CA TYR A 425 23.01 -7.14 -14.88
C TYR A 425 23.84 -5.87 -14.77
N SER A 426 23.17 -4.72 -14.75
CA SER A 426 23.81 -3.43 -14.55
C SER A 426 22.92 -2.50 -13.70
N LEU A 427 23.55 -1.62 -12.92
CA LEU A 427 22.83 -0.56 -12.22
C LEU A 427 22.42 0.51 -13.22
N VAL A 428 21.14 0.87 -13.21
CA VAL A 428 20.63 2.03 -13.96
C VAL A 428 20.85 3.28 -13.12
N THR A 429 20.26 3.34 -11.92
CA THR A 429 20.45 4.44 -10.95
C THR A 429 19.92 4.05 -9.56
N THR A 430 20.10 4.92 -8.58
CA THR A 430 19.48 4.85 -7.25
C THR A 430 18.62 6.07 -6.99
N THR A 431 17.57 5.92 -6.19
CA THR A 431 16.58 6.97 -5.94
C THR A 431 16.04 6.89 -4.52
N PRO A 432 15.66 8.03 -3.90
CA PRO A 432 15.21 8.04 -2.50
C PRO A 432 13.81 7.43 -2.28
N ASN A 433 12.98 7.25 -3.31
CA ASN A 433 11.59 6.83 -3.11
C ASN A 433 11.05 5.90 -4.22
N ALA A 434 9.98 5.18 -3.89
CA ALA A 434 9.33 4.21 -4.77
C ALA A 434 8.77 4.83 -6.05
N VAL A 435 8.07 5.96 -5.97
CA VAL A 435 7.43 6.59 -7.14
C VAL A 435 8.44 6.98 -8.20
N SER A 436 9.59 7.52 -7.80
CA SER A 436 10.69 7.84 -8.71
C SER A 436 11.31 6.59 -9.34
N ALA A 437 11.51 5.52 -8.57
CA ALA A 437 12.09 4.26 -9.05
C ALA A 437 11.20 3.56 -10.07
N TYR A 438 9.94 3.33 -9.68
CA TYR A 438 8.96 2.65 -10.51
C TYR A 438 8.48 3.53 -11.66
N GLY A 439 8.45 4.85 -11.49
CA GLY A 439 8.25 5.79 -12.58
C GLY A 439 9.31 5.64 -13.66
N LEU A 440 10.59 5.46 -13.29
CA LEU A 440 11.66 5.19 -14.26
C LEU A 440 11.50 3.81 -14.92
N VAL A 441 11.22 2.75 -14.15
CA VAL A 441 10.97 1.41 -14.73
C VAL A 441 9.80 1.45 -15.72
N ASN A 442 8.70 2.10 -15.38
CA ASN A 442 7.55 2.25 -16.29
C ASN A 442 7.94 2.98 -17.58
N GLN A 443 8.78 4.03 -17.50
CA GLN A 443 9.30 4.71 -18.70
C GLN A 443 10.18 3.80 -19.57
N GLN A 444 11.08 3.03 -18.94
CA GLN A 444 11.98 2.12 -19.65
C GLN A 444 11.21 0.97 -20.32
N VAL A 445 10.24 0.38 -19.62
CA VAL A 445 9.36 -0.66 -20.17
C VAL A 445 8.52 -0.10 -21.31
N ALA A 446 7.92 1.09 -21.16
CA ALA A 446 7.14 1.72 -22.22
C ALA A 446 7.99 2.01 -23.47
N ALA A 447 9.21 2.50 -23.31
CA ALA A 447 10.14 2.72 -24.41
C ALA A 447 10.51 1.39 -25.13
N TYR A 448 10.77 0.33 -24.37
CA TYR A 448 11.03 -1.00 -24.93
C TYR A 448 9.82 -1.53 -25.70
N VAL A 449 8.61 -1.40 -25.16
CA VAL A 449 7.36 -1.82 -25.83
C VAL A 449 7.15 -1.02 -27.11
N GLN A 450 7.41 0.29 -27.11
CA GLN A 450 7.31 1.12 -28.30
C GLN A 450 8.28 0.67 -29.39
N GLU A 451 9.49 0.24 -29.04
CA GLU A 451 10.51 -0.24 -29.99
C GLU A 451 10.24 -1.67 -30.48
N LYS A 452 9.86 -2.59 -29.60
CA LYS A 452 9.78 -4.03 -29.87
C LYS A 452 8.36 -4.57 -30.07
N GLY A 453 7.33 -3.76 -29.79
CA GLY A 453 5.92 -4.16 -29.87
C GLY A 453 5.46 -5.15 -28.79
N LYS A 454 6.30 -5.43 -27.79
CA LYS A 454 6.02 -6.36 -26.69
C LYS A 454 6.87 -6.00 -25.47
N CYS A 455 6.47 -6.46 -24.29
CA CYS A 455 7.27 -6.29 -23.07
C CYS A 455 8.59 -7.08 -23.12
N PRO A 456 9.60 -6.69 -22.33
CA PRO A 456 10.79 -7.52 -22.11
C PRO A 456 10.38 -8.91 -21.60
N ALA A 457 11.07 -9.96 -22.06
CA ALA A 457 10.64 -11.34 -21.84
C ALA A 457 10.61 -11.76 -20.35
N GLY A 458 11.39 -11.09 -19.50
CA GLY A 458 11.42 -11.24 -18.05
C GLY A 458 10.52 -10.29 -17.28
N GLN A 459 9.85 -9.34 -17.95
CA GLN A 459 9.11 -8.27 -17.29
C GLN A 459 7.71 -8.73 -16.88
N TRP A 460 7.48 -8.83 -15.57
CA TRP A 460 6.13 -8.99 -15.01
C TRP A 460 5.61 -7.66 -14.46
N VAL A 461 6.37 -7.00 -13.59
CA VAL A 461 6.01 -5.71 -12.98
C VAL A 461 5.90 -4.60 -14.02
N GLY A 462 4.82 -3.82 -14.02
CA GLY A 462 4.64 -2.66 -14.89
C GLY A 462 4.37 -3.00 -16.36
N CYS A 463 4.33 -4.28 -16.74
CA CYS A 463 3.92 -4.74 -18.06
C CYS A 463 2.43 -5.09 -18.03
N THR A 464 1.59 -4.21 -18.54
CA THR A 464 0.18 -4.53 -18.79
C THR A 464 0.08 -5.40 -20.04
N LYS A 465 -0.43 -6.63 -19.88
CA LYS A 465 -0.69 -7.55 -21.00
C LYS A 465 -1.95 -7.18 -21.77
#